data_AF-A0A8S9TX76-F1
#
_entry.id   AF-A0A8S9TX76-F1
#
_cell.length_a   1.000
_cell.length_b   1.000
_cell.length_c   1.000
_cell.angle_alpha   90.00
_cell.angle_beta   90.00
_cell.angle_gamma   90.00
#
_symmetry.space_group_name_H-M   'P 1'
#
loop_
_entity.id
_entity.type
_entity.pdbx_description
1 polymer ?
#
loop_
_entity_poly.entity_id
_entity_poly.type
_entity_poly.pdbx_seq_one_letter_code
_entity_poly.pdbx_strand_id
1 'polypeptide(L)'
;MSPAKRTGKLSGKAPSTTPPVSPSSMSPTDLRVLAQALSDQDLRLLLADQAVEIRDLTGRLDRASRQRDVMRDDSDHLLREMALAGSEIHQLQSQIHDLERDLEDSQTAGAAADVSLDRLRDELRLTQEEVVTNDYVGSTHGGSALGSARGGSPAPNPPPSSPDVALAQLSEELQDTKESLERASAGRDYALEEFVRMTRLRDEIQAKLADSELQRDKATTEWADAKRTQTELESKLRRMSDKLKEADATTAKLQDQLTAAQTQQQQLILERDRGLSERDLARRRLALVTAAVSDPLPPLSGPSQAASVSALLPTCISRS
;
A
#
# COMPACT_ATOMS: atom_id res chain seq x y z
N MET A 1 52.69 -35.18 -5.63
CA MET A 1 52.89 -36.51 -5.01
C MET A 1 51.73 -37.39 -5.43
N SER A 2 52.09 -38.54 -5.98
CA SER A 2 51.23 -39.59 -6.52
C SER A 2 50.31 -40.26 -5.50
N PRO A 3 49.31 -41.03 -5.98
CA PRO A 3 48.18 -41.56 -5.20
C PRO A 3 48.44 -42.98 -4.66
N ALA A 4 47.66 -43.40 -3.67
CA ALA A 4 47.54 -44.81 -3.24
C ALA A 4 46.06 -45.21 -3.26
N LYS A 5 45.59 -45.93 -4.29
CA LYS A 5 45.49 -47.40 -4.37
C LYS A 5 44.88 -48.05 -3.12
N ARG A 6 43.58 -48.37 -3.21
CA ARG A 6 43.02 -49.60 -2.63
C ARG A 6 42.11 -50.28 -3.64
N THR A 7 42.56 -51.44 -4.08
CA THR A 7 41.86 -52.42 -4.90
C THR A 7 40.98 -53.30 -4.01
N GLY A 8 39.70 -53.41 -4.34
CA GLY A 8 38.79 -54.42 -3.81
C GLY A 8 37.97 -55.02 -4.94
N LYS A 9 38.37 -56.21 -5.41
CA LYS A 9 37.61 -57.09 -6.31
C LYS A 9 36.71 -57.98 -5.45
N LEU A 10 35.38 -57.91 -5.62
CA LEU A 10 34.40 -59.00 -5.40
C LEU A 10 33.16 -58.62 -6.26
N SER A 11 33.02 -59.11 -7.49
CA SER A 11 32.28 -60.33 -7.86
C SER A 11 30.88 -60.41 -7.27
N GLY A 12 29.85 -60.15 -8.10
CA GLY A 12 28.47 -60.47 -7.74
C GLY A 12 27.40 -59.82 -8.61
N LYS A 13 27.00 -60.53 -9.67
CA LYS A 13 25.70 -60.47 -10.36
C LYS A 13 25.34 -59.18 -11.11
N ALA A 14 25.45 -59.25 -12.43
CA ALA A 14 24.79 -58.34 -13.35
C ALA A 14 23.26 -58.32 -13.07
N PRO A 15 22.62 -57.14 -13.00
CA PRO A 15 21.16 -57.08 -13.14
C PRO A 15 20.84 -57.58 -14.54
N SER A 16 19.97 -58.59 -14.62
CA SER A 16 19.48 -59.12 -15.88
C SER A 16 18.87 -57.98 -16.68
N THR A 17 19.54 -57.60 -17.75
CA THR A 17 19.02 -56.72 -18.78
C THR A 17 17.83 -57.43 -19.41
N THR A 18 16.63 -57.12 -18.94
CA THR A 18 15.42 -57.37 -19.71
C THR A 18 15.55 -56.62 -21.03
N PRO A 19 15.38 -57.28 -22.18
CA PRO A 19 15.50 -56.58 -23.46
C PRO A 19 14.39 -55.52 -23.54
N PRO A 20 14.64 -54.36 -24.18
CA PRO A 20 13.57 -53.44 -24.51
C PRO A 20 12.59 -54.18 -25.44
N VAL A 21 11.37 -54.39 -24.96
CA VAL A 21 10.28 -54.98 -25.75
C VAL A 21 10.12 -54.10 -26.99
N SER A 22 10.43 -54.68 -28.16
CA SER A 22 10.30 -53.97 -29.43
C SER A 22 8.82 -53.67 -29.69
N PRO A 23 8.46 -52.46 -30.13
CA PRO A 23 7.06 -52.04 -30.31
C PRO A 23 6.30 -52.87 -31.36
N SER A 24 7.00 -53.70 -32.14
CA SER A 24 6.44 -54.57 -33.17
C SER A 24 5.69 -55.81 -32.63
N SER A 25 5.76 -56.12 -31.33
CA SER A 25 5.01 -57.24 -30.72
C SER A 25 3.87 -56.81 -29.78
N MET A 26 3.56 -55.51 -29.73
CA MET A 26 2.50 -54.99 -28.87
C MET A 26 1.15 -55.03 -29.60
N SER A 27 0.10 -55.47 -28.90
CA SER A 27 -1.24 -55.44 -29.49
C SER A 27 -1.66 -53.98 -29.75
N PRO A 28 -2.55 -53.70 -30.71
CA PRO A 28 -3.05 -52.34 -30.96
C PRO A 28 -3.63 -51.67 -29.70
N THR A 29 -4.12 -52.50 -28.77
CA THR A 29 -4.63 -52.11 -27.46
C THR A 29 -3.51 -51.60 -26.55
N ASP A 30 -2.37 -52.29 -26.51
CA ASP A 30 -1.23 -51.91 -25.65
C ASP A 30 -0.54 -50.63 -26.15
N LEU A 31 -0.49 -50.43 -27.47
CA LEU A 31 -0.01 -49.18 -28.07
C LEU A 31 -0.93 -47.99 -27.76
N ARG A 32 -2.25 -48.21 -27.69
CA ARG A 32 -3.21 -47.18 -27.24
C ARG A 32 -3.06 -46.85 -25.77
N VAL A 33 -2.87 -47.85 -24.91
CA VAL A 33 -2.66 -47.64 -23.47
C VAL A 33 -1.37 -46.87 -23.21
N LEU A 34 -0.29 -47.17 -23.93
CA LEU A 34 0.97 -46.42 -23.83
C LEU A 34 0.84 -44.98 -24.36
N ALA A 35 0.14 -44.77 -25.47
CA ALA A 35 -0.12 -43.43 -25.99
C ALA A 35 -0.98 -42.57 -25.04
N GLN A 36 -1.97 -43.19 -24.39
CA GLN A 36 -2.79 -42.55 -23.36
C GLN A 36 -1.96 -42.20 -22.12
N ALA A 37 -1.11 -43.13 -21.65
CA ALA A 37 -0.25 -42.89 -20.49
C ALA A 37 0.79 -41.79 -20.73
N LEU A 38 1.32 -41.68 -21.94
CA LEU A 38 2.21 -40.59 -22.35
C LEU A 38 1.45 -39.25 -22.39
N SER A 39 0.22 -39.23 -22.94
CA SER A 39 -0.64 -38.04 -22.93
C SER A 39 -0.97 -37.57 -21.51
N ASP A 40 -1.25 -38.48 -20.58
CA ASP A 40 -1.53 -38.16 -19.18
C ASP A 40 -0.28 -37.63 -18.46
N GLN A 41 0.91 -38.10 -18.83
CA GLN A 41 2.17 -37.64 -18.27
C GLN A 41 2.51 -36.21 -18.73
N ASP A 42 2.28 -35.90 -20.01
CA ASP A 42 2.48 -34.55 -20.55
C ASP A 42 1.51 -33.53 -19.92
N LEU A 43 0.25 -33.94 -19.70
CA LEU A 43 -0.76 -33.11 -19.04
C LEU A 43 -0.41 -32.83 -17.56
N ARG A 44 0.14 -33.84 -16.87
CA ARG A 44 0.64 -33.67 -15.49
C ARG A 44 1.83 -32.73 -15.40
N LEU A 45 2.76 -32.79 -16.36
CA LEU A 45 3.89 -31.86 -16.42
C LEU A 45 3.41 -30.43 -16.66
N LEU A 46 2.47 -30.23 -17.59
CA LEU A 46 1.88 -28.92 -17.86
C LEU A 46 1.18 -28.32 -16.63
N LEU A 47 0.39 -29.13 -15.91
CA LEU A 47 -0.27 -28.69 -14.67
C LEU A 47 0.73 -28.38 -13.56
N ALA A 48 1.82 -29.15 -13.46
CA ALA A 48 2.89 -28.88 -12.49
C ALA A 48 3.61 -27.56 -12.80
N ASP A 49 3.91 -27.28 -14.06
CA ASP A 49 4.52 -26.02 -14.50
C ASP A 49 3.59 -24.83 -14.22
N GLN A 50 2.29 -24.95 -14.54
CA GLN A 50 1.30 -23.92 -14.23
C GLN A 50 1.17 -23.67 -12.71
N ALA A 51 1.25 -24.72 -11.89
CA ALA A 51 1.19 -24.57 -10.43
C ALA A 51 2.41 -23.82 -9.88
N VAL A 52 3.60 -24.04 -10.46
CA VAL A 52 4.81 -23.28 -10.11
C VAL A 52 4.65 -21.81 -10.51
N GLU A 53 4.14 -21.53 -11.71
CA GLU A 53 3.93 -20.17 -12.19
C GLU A 53 2.88 -19.41 -11.35
N ILE A 54 1.77 -20.06 -10.98
CA ILE A 54 0.78 -19.47 -10.05
C ILE A 54 1.45 -19.12 -8.73
N ARG A 55 2.26 -20.03 -8.17
CA ARG A 55 2.95 -19.79 -6.89
C ARG A 55 3.94 -18.62 -6.98
N ASP A 56 4.68 -18.51 -8.07
CA ASP A 56 5.57 -17.36 -8.32
C ASP A 56 4.77 -16.05 -8.42
N LEU A 57 3.72 -16.04 -9.23
CA LEU A 57 2.87 -14.86 -9.41
C LEU A 57 2.19 -14.43 -8.11
N THR A 58 1.71 -15.38 -7.30
CA THR A 58 1.18 -15.10 -5.95
C THR A 58 2.26 -14.50 -5.06
N GLY A 59 3.46 -15.07 -5.03
CA GLY A 59 4.57 -14.51 -4.25
C GLY A 59 4.98 -13.10 -4.70
N ARG A 60 4.91 -12.82 -6.01
CA ARG A 60 5.14 -11.47 -6.57
C ARG A 60 4.02 -10.51 -6.20
N LEU A 61 2.76 -10.96 -6.23
CA LEU A 61 1.61 -10.17 -5.83
C LEU A 61 1.67 -9.79 -4.35
N ASP A 62 2.05 -10.72 -3.48
CA ASP A 62 2.21 -10.46 -2.05
C ASP A 62 3.31 -9.43 -1.80
N ARG A 63 4.45 -9.54 -2.51
CA ARG A 63 5.53 -8.54 -2.43
C ARG A 63 5.07 -7.17 -2.91
N ALA A 64 4.39 -7.09 -4.06
CA ALA A 64 3.85 -5.84 -4.60
C ALA A 64 2.81 -5.21 -3.65
N SER A 65 1.96 -6.04 -3.03
CA SER A 65 0.96 -5.56 -2.06
C SER A 65 1.61 -4.98 -0.82
N ARG A 66 2.62 -5.67 -0.25
CA ARG A 66 3.39 -5.13 0.89
C ARG A 66 4.11 -3.84 0.54
N GLN A 67 4.71 -3.76 -0.64
CA GLN A 67 5.40 -2.55 -1.10
C GLN A 67 4.42 -1.36 -1.22
N ARG A 68 3.24 -1.59 -1.80
CA ARG A 68 2.17 -0.59 -1.87
C ARG A 68 1.74 -0.13 -0.46
N ASP A 69 1.62 -1.05 0.48
CA ASP A 69 1.19 -0.72 1.85
C ASP A 69 2.23 0.12 2.58
N VAL A 70 3.52 -0.22 2.46
CA VAL A 70 4.62 0.61 2.98
C VAL A 70 4.58 2.02 2.37
N MET A 71 4.43 2.13 1.05
CA MET A 71 4.33 3.44 0.39
C MET A 71 3.11 4.25 0.83
N ARG A 72 2.01 3.57 1.16
CA ARG A 72 0.82 4.21 1.71
C ARG A 72 1.10 4.75 3.12
N ASP A 73 1.72 3.95 3.97
CA ASP A 73 2.07 4.34 5.33
C ASP A 73 3.07 5.51 5.33
N ASP A 74 4.06 5.49 4.43
CA ASP A 74 5.01 6.59 4.22
C ASP A 74 4.30 7.87 3.77
N SER A 75 3.37 7.76 2.81
CA SER A 75 2.54 8.90 2.39
C SER A 75 1.69 9.46 3.53
N ASP A 76 1.07 8.60 4.34
CA ASP A 76 0.25 9.02 5.48
C ASP A 76 1.11 9.63 6.60
N HIS A 77 2.36 9.20 6.75
CA HIS A 77 3.33 9.84 7.63
C HIS A 77 3.73 11.23 7.13
N LEU A 78 4.11 11.36 5.86
CA LEU A 78 4.46 12.66 5.25
C LEU A 78 3.32 13.68 5.38
N LEU A 79 2.07 13.27 5.14
CA LEU A 79 0.91 14.15 5.32
C LEU A 79 0.76 14.65 6.77
N ARG A 80 1.09 13.82 7.76
CA ARG A 80 1.07 14.22 9.17
C ARG A 80 2.19 15.20 9.50
N GLU A 81 3.41 14.92 9.05
CA GLU A 81 4.56 15.82 9.25
C GLU A 81 4.32 17.18 8.58
N MET A 82 3.79 17.20 7.36
CA MET A 82 3.43 18.43 6.66
C MET A 82 2.35 19.22 7.41
N ALA A 83 1.35 18.55 7.97
CA ALA A 83 0.31 19.21 8.77
C ALA A 83 0.89 19.84 10.05
N LEU A 84 1.80 19.13 10.74
CA LEU A 84 2.49 19.64 11.92
C LEU A 84 3.37 20.84 11.57
N ALA A 85 4.20 20.73 10.53
CA ALA A 85 5.02 21.84 10.03
C ALA A 85 4.16 23.04 9.62
N GLY A 86 3.02 22.80 8.98
CA GLY A 86 2.04 23.85 8.66
C GLY A 86 1.53 24.56 9.91
N SER A 87 1.18 23.81 10.97
CA SER A 87 0.74 24.41 12.24
C SER A 87 1.85 25.22 12.94
N GLU A 88 3.09 24.73 12.91
CA GLU A 88 4.25 25.41 13.49
C GLU A 88 4.56 26.71 12.74
N ILE A 89 4.49 26.70 11.40
CA ILE A 89 4.63 27.92 10.59
C ILE A 89 3.58 28.96 10.98
N HIS A 90 2.32 28.57 11.17
CA HIS A 90 1.26 29.51 11.59
C HIS A 90 1.55 30.07 12.99
N GLN A 91 2.03 29.24 13.91
CA GLN A 91 2.42 29.69 15.26
C GLN A 91 3.58 30.70 15.19
N LEU A 92 4.62 30.40 14.44
CA LEU A 92 5.76 31.29 14.24
C LEU A 92 5.33 32.60 13.57
N GLN A 93 4.43 32.55 12.58
CA GLN A 93 3.88 33.75 11.95
C GLN A 93 3.11 34.63 12.93
N SER A 94 2.32 34.04 13.83
CA SER A 94 1.64 34.79 14.90
C SER A 94 2.64 35.47 15.82
N GLN A 95 3.67 34.74 16.27
CA GLN A 95 4.71 35.28 17.16
C GLN A 95 5.51 36.40 16.49
N ILE A 96 5.83 36.25 15.22
CA ILE A 96 6.51 37.28 14.42
C ILE A 96 5.64 38.53 14.32
N HIS A 97 4.33 38.36 14.11
CA HIS A 97 3.41 39.49 14.04
C HIS A 97 3.22 40.21 15.39
N ASP A 98 3.27 39.48 16.50
CA ASP A 98 3.27 40.09 17.83
C ASP A 98 4.58 40.88 18.07
N LEU A 99 5.73 40.34 17.67
CA LEU A 99 7.03 41.03 17.74
C LEU A 99 7.08 42.27 16.84
N GLU A 100 6.43 42.25 15.66
CA GLU A 100 6.27 43.44 14.82
C GLU A 100 5.56 44.56 15.57
N ARG A 101 4.49 44.24 16.30
CA ARG A 101 3.80 45.23 17.14
C ARG A 101 4.68 45.73 18.28
N ASP A 102 5.38 44.85 18.98
CA ASP A 102 6.30 45.25 20.06
C ASP A 102 7.42 46.17 19.53
N LEU A 103 7.87 45.94 18.30
CA LEU A 103 8.83 46.80 17.61
C LEU A 103 8.25 48.17 17.27
N GLU A 104 7.03 48.23 16.77
CA GLU A 104 6.33 49.48 16.50
C GLU A 104 6.07 50.27 17.80
N ASP A 105 5.63 49.58 18.86
CA ASP A 105 5.37 50.17 20.18
C ASP A 105 6.65 50.72 20.81
N SER A 106 7.76 49.98 20.75
CA SER A 106 9.05 50.45 21.25
C SER A 106 9.62 51.61 20.44
N GLN A 107 9.42 51.63 19.12
CA GLN A 107 9.80 52.75 18.25
C GLN A 107 9.00 54.02 18.55
N THR A 108 7.69 53.89 18.73
CA THR A 108 6.82 55.03 19.06
C THR A 108 7.12 55.58 20.46
N ALA A 109 7.35 54.69 21.45
CA ALA A 109 7.76 55.07 22.80
C ALA A 109 9.13 55.78 22.80
N GLY A 110 10.10 55.27 22.03
CA GLY A 110 11.41 55.90 21.85
C GLY A 110 11.30 57.30 21.24
N ALA A 111 10.55 57.45 20.14
CA ALA A 111 10.34 58.75 19.51
C ALA A 111 9.65 59.77 20.43
N ALA A 112 8.68 59.32 21.24
CA ALA A 112 8.03 60.17 22.23
C ALA A 112 9.00 60.59 23.36
N ALA A 113 9.86 59.69 23.82
CA ALA A 113 10.89 59.95 24.82
C ALA A 113 11.98 60.90 24.30
N ASP A 114 12.37 60.79 23.03
CA ASP A 114 13.32 61.71 22.41
C ASP A 114 12.78 63.14 22.34
N VAL A 115 11.51 63.30 21.91
CA VAL A 115 10.86 64.61 21.87
C VAL A 115 10.70 65.22 23.27
N SER A 116 10.35 64.41 24.28
CA SER A 116 10.26 64.89 25.65
C SER A 116 11.62 65.24 26.24
N LEU A 117 12.68 64.50 25.91
CA LEU A 117 14.05 64.80 26.30
C LEU A 117 14.54 66.13 25.73
N ASP A 118 14.29 66.39 24.45
CA ASP A 118 14.68 67.65 23.82
C ASP A 118 13.93 68.84 24.44
N ARG A 119 12.63 68.66 24.72
CA ARG A 119 11.83 69.67 25.42
C ARG A 119 12.33 69.94 26.84
N LEU A 120 12.59 68.90 27.63
CA LEU A 120 13.10 69.05 29.00
C LEU A 120 14.50 69.69 29.02
N ARG A 121 15.35 69.39 28.02
CA ARG A 121 16.65 70.06 27.86
C ARG A 121 16.49 71.56 27.60
N ASP A 122 15.58 71.95 26.72
CA ASP A 122 15.31 73.35 26.42
C ASP A 122 14.73 74.09 27.64
N GLU A 123 13.78 73.48 28.34
CA GLU A 123 13.18 74.04 29.58
C GLU A 123 14.21 74.15 30.71
N LEU A 124 15.06 73.14 30.90
CA LEU A 124 16.16 73.19 31.86
C LEU A 124 17.16 74.30 31.52
N ARG A 125 17.46 74.51 30.23
CA ARG A 125 18.35 75.59 29.79
C ARG A 125 17.76 76.96 30.08
N LEU A 126 16.49 77.17 29.75
CA LEU A 126 15.78 78.43 29.98
C LEU A 126 15.67 78.76 31.48
N THR A 127 15.32 77.78 32.31
CA THR A 127 15.25 77.98 33.76
C THR A 127 16.62 78.28 34.36
N GLN A 128 17.69 77.63 33.88
CA GLN A 128 19.05 77.93 34.30
C GLN A 128 19.49 79.35 33.90
N GLU A 129 19.13 79.81 32.70
CA GLU A 129 19.32 81.21 32.26
C GLU A 129 18.54 82.20 33.15
N GLU A 130 17.31 81.85 33.56
CA GLU A 130 16.48 82.65 34.48
C GLU A 130 17.08 82.76 35.89
N VAL A 131 17.61 81.66 36.45
CA VAL A 131 18.30 81.70 37.76
C VAL A 131 19.52 82.60 37.70
N VAL A 132 20.36 82.44 36.67
CA VAL A 132 21.57 83.25 36.49
C VAL A 132 21.25 84.74 36.35
N THR A 133 20.18 85.08 35.63
CA THR A 133 19.76 86.48 35.47
C THR A 133 19.14 87.06 36.73
N ASN A 134 18.36 86.29 37.50
CA ASN A 134 17.82 86.73 38.80
C ASN A 134 18.92 86.97 39.84
N ASP A 135 19.94 86.11 39.92
CA ASP A 135 21.10 86.33 40.81
C ASP A 135 21.90 87.57 40.39
N TYR A 136 22.01 87.83 39.09
CA TYR A 136 22.67 89.02 38.55
C TYR A 136 21.89 90.32 38.83
N VAL A 137 20.56 90.33 38.69
CA VAL A 137 19.72 91.52 38.98
C VAL A 137 19.56 91.75 40.49
N GLY A 138 19.38 90.70 41.29
CA GLY A 138 19.30 90.77 42.75
C GLY A 138 20.55 91.34 43.41
N SER A 139 21.73 91.13 42.80
CA SER A 139 22.99 91.70 43.28
C SER A 139 23.18 93.19 42.96
N THR A 140 22.34 93.81 42.11
CA THR A 140 22.52 95.22 41.69
C THR A 140 21.64 96.23 42.42
N HIS A 141 20.70 95.82 43.28
CA HIS A 141 19.82 96.72 44.05
C HIS A 141 19.86 96.46 45.56
N GLY A 142 21.07 96.52 46.14
CA GLY A 142 21.24 96.73 47.58
C GLY A 142 21.08 98.21 47.93
N GLY A 143 19.86 98.67 48.22
CA GLY A 143 19.64 100.06 48.62
C GLY A 143 18.22 100.40 49.10
N SER A 144 18.00 100.26 50.41
CA SER A 144 17.11 101.04 51.32
C SER A 144 15.69 101.46 50.90
N ALA A 145 14.68 101.10 51.72
CA ALA A 145 14.02 101.99 52.71
C ALA A 145 12.55 101.61 53.03
N LEU A 146 12.18 101.89 54.28
CA LEU A 146 10.87 101.78 54.95
C LEU A 146 9.70 102.49 54.21
N GLY A 147 8.46 101.96 54.34
CA GLY A 147 7.25 102.75 54.04
C GLY A 147 5.92 101.99 53.89
N SER A 148 5.22 101.83 55.01
CA SER A 148 3.76 101.60 55.23
C SER A 148 2.75 101.86 54.09
N ALA A 149 1.81 100.92 53.85
CA ALA A 149 0.35 101.05 54.14
C ALA A 149 -0.61 100.22 53.24
N ARG A 150 -1.39 99.32 53.88
CA ARG A 150 -2.85 99.09 53.75
C ARG A 150 -3.53 98.94 52.37
N GLY A 151 -4.07 97.73 52.12
CA GLY A 151 -5.39 97.52 51.47
C GLY A 151 -5.50 96.37 50.44
N GLY A 152 -6.44 95.43 50.66
CA GLY A 152 -7.11 94.65 49.60
C GLY A 152 -6.78 93.14 49.48
N SER A 153 -7.79 92.27 49.69
CA SER A 153 -7.86 90.84 49.30
C SER A 153 -7.73 90.62 47.77
N PRO A 154 -7.53 89.39 47.23
CA PRO A 154 -7.61 88.06 47.86
C PRO A 154 -6.31 87.25 47.79
N ALA A 155 -6.36 86.05 48.38
CA ALA A 155 -5.25 85.12 48.59
C ALA A 155 -4.30 85.00 47.39
N PRO A 156 -2.97 84.99 47.65
CA PRO A 156 -1.99 84.80 46.60
C PRO A 156 -2.11 83.37 46.06
N ASN A 157 -1.94 83.23 44.75
CA ASN A 157 -1.50 81.98 44.14
C ASN A 157 -0.39 81.36 45.01
N PRO A 158 -0.29 80.02 45.12
CA PRO A 158 0.84 79.40 45.80
C PRO A 158 2.14 80.02 45.27
N PRO A 159 3.14 80.28 46.14
CA PRO A 159 4.38 80.92 45.71
C PRO A 159 4.96 80.15 44.52
N PRO A 160 5.58 80.83 43.53
CA PRO A 160 6.35 80.12 42.52
C PRO A 160 7.37 79.25 43.27
N SER A 161 7.39 77.96 42.96
CA SER A 161 8.42 77.03 43.41
C SER A 161 9.77 77.75 43.33
N SER A 162 10.59 77.69 44.39
CA SER A 162 11.93 78.27 44.33
C SER A 162 12.62 77.79 43.05
N PRO A 163 13.29 78.66 42.28
CA PRO A 163 13.93 78.28 41.01
C PRO A 163 14.84 77.05 41.16
N ASP A 164 15.49 76.90 42.33
CA ASP A 164 16.29 75.71 42.67
C ASP A 164 15.46 74.42 42.76
N VAL A 165 14.22 74.48 43.24
CA VAL A 165 13.29 73.34 43.31
C VAL A 165 12.80 72.98 41.90
N ALA A 166 12.53 73.97 41.05
CA ALA A 166 12.14 73.74 39.66
C ALA A 166 13.30 73.12 38.84
N LEU A 167 14.53 73.60 39.04
CA LEU A 167 15.74 72.99 38.44
C LEU A 167 15.94 71.54 38.89
N ALA A 168 15.76 71.25 40.19
CA ALA A 168 15.86 69.89 40.71
C ALA A 168 14.81 68.96 40.07
N GLN A 169 13.55 69.41 39.99
CA GLN A 169 12.46 68.66 39.35
C GLN A 169 12.72 68.39 37.87
N LEU A 170 13.10 69.41 37.09
CA LEU A 170 13.42 69.23 35.66
C LEU A 170 14.62 68.30 35.45
N SER A 171 15.60 68.31 36.36
CA SER A 171 16.73 67.40 36.29
C SER A 171 16.36 65.94 36.57
N GLU A 172 15.41 65.71 37.48
CA GLU A 172 14.86 64.39 37.80
C GLU A 172 14.01 63.86 36.64
N GLU A 173 13.09 64.67 36.10
CA GLU A 173 12.29 64.30 34.93
C GLU A 173 13.14 64.02 33.69
N LEU A 174 14.23 64.78 33.49
CA LEU A 174 15.18 64.56 32.40
C LEU A 174 15.98 63.26 32.59
N GLN A 175 16.23 62.85 33.84
CA GLN A 175 16.87 61.56 34.12
C GLN A 175 15.88 60.40 33.89
N ASP A 176 14.65 60.53 34.37
CA ASP A 176 13.60 59.52 34.19
C ASP A 176 13.28 59.27 32.70
N THR A 177 13.24 60.34 31.90
CA THR A 177 13.02 60.25 30.45
C THR A 177 14.18 59.59 29.72
N LYS A 178 15.44 59.81 30.13
CA LYS A 178 16.61 59.08 29.60
C LYS A 178 16.51 57.59 29.90
N GLU A 179 16.19 57.24 31.14
CA GLU A 179 16.03 55.84 31.52
C GLU A 179 14.85 55.20 30.78
N SER A 180 13.77 55.94 30.53
CA SER A 180 12.65 55.48 29.70
C SER A 180 13.09 55.19 28.27
N LEU A 181 13.88 56.08 27.67
CA LEU A 181 14.46 55.89 26.33
C LEU A 181 15.39 54.65 26.29
N GLU A 182 16.25 54.49 27.29
CA GLU A 182 17.13 53.32 27.38
C GLU A 182 16.31 52.02 27.49
N ARG A 183 15.27 51.99 28.32
CA ARG A 183 14.35 50.84 28.42
C ARG A 183 13.66 50.55 27.09
N ALA A 184 13.17 51.58 26.39
CA ALA A 184 12.54 51.42 25.08
C ALA A 184 13.54 50.89 24.04
N SER A 185 14.79 51.37 24.06
CA SER A 185 15.85 50.90 23.16
C SER A 185 16.21 49.44 23.40
N ALA A 186 16.35 49.02 24.67
CA ALA A 186 16.63 47.65 25.04
C ALA A 186 15.47 46.70 24.66
N GLY A 187 14.22 47.14 24.84
CA GLY A 187 13.04 46.41 24.39
C GLY A 187 13.02 46.22 22.88
N ARG A 188 13.32 47.27 22.12
CA ARG A 188 13.43 47.22 20.64
C ARG A 188 14.51 46.24 20.19
N ASP A 189 15.69 46.31 20.78
CA ASP A 189 16.81 45.45 20.39
C ASP A 189 16.51 43.96 20.68
N TYR A 190 15.91 43.66 21.85
CA TYR A 190 15.43 42.32 22.17
C TYR A 190 14.37 41.82 21.18
N ALA A 191 13.36 42.64 20.88
CA ALA A 191 12.30 42.27 19.95
C ALA A 191 12.84 42.06 18.52
N LEU A 192 13.86 42.83 18.10
CA LEU A 192 14.51 42.66 16.80
C LEU A 192 15.27 41.33 16.72
N GLU A 193 16.06 41.00 17.74
CA GLU A 193 16.80 39.73 17.79
C GLU A 193 15.84 38.53 17.74
N GLU A 194 14.76 38.60 18.51
CA GLU A 194 13.74 37.57 18.55
C GLU A 194 13.00 37.47 17.20
N PHE A 195 12.62 38.59 16.60
CA PHE A 195 11.97 38.65 15.29
C PHE A 195 12.83 37.96 14.21
N VAL A 196 14.13 38.25 14.18
CA VAL A 196 15.08 37.63 13.24
C VAL A 196 15.18 36.12 13.50
N ARG A 197 15.28 35.71 14.77
CA ARG A 197 15.34 34.30 15.14
C ARG A 197 14.10 33.53 14.69
N MET A 198 12.91 34.05 14.98
CA MET A 198 11.64 33.40 14.65
C MET A 198 11.40 33.37 13.14
N THR A 199 11.78 34.44 12.44
CA THR A 199 11.76 34.47 10.97
C THR A 199 12.64 33.38 10.37
N ARG A 200 13.86 33.23 10.88
CA ARG A 200 14.76 32.18 10.41
C ARG A 200 14.21 30.77 10.65
N LEU A 201 13.65 30.51 11.83
CA LEU A 201 13.02 29.21 12.13
C LEU A 201 11.85 28.92 11.18
N ARG A 202 11.02 29.93 10.93
CA ARG A 202 9.89 29.84 10.00
C ARG A 202 10.34 29.52 8.58
N ASP A 203 11.39 30.17 8.11
CA ASP A 203 11.95 29.94 6.78
C ASP A 203 12.60 28.54 6.67
N GLU A 204 13.29 28.08 7.74
CA GLU A 204 13.86 26.73 7.80
C GLU A 204 12.79 25.63 7.76
N ILE A 205 11.67 25.82 8.46
CA ILE A 205 10.53 24.88 8.42
C ILE A 205 9.83 24.93 7.07
N GLN A 206 9.66 26.12 6.48
CA GLN A 206 9.10 26.26 5.13
C GLN A 206 9.94 25.54 4.06
N ALA A 207 11.27 25.62 4.16
CA ALA A 207 12.15 24.87 3.27
C ALA A 207 11.96 23.35 3.41
N LYS A 208 11.92 22.84 4.65
CA LYS A 208 11.65 21.41 4.92
C LYS A 208 10.26 20.98 4.46
N LEU A 209 9.26 21.86 4.56
CA LEU A 209 7.90 21.61 4.10
C LEU A 209 7.89 21.46 2.57
N ALA A 210 8.56 22.34 1.83
CA ALA A 210 8.69 22.24 0.38
C ALA A 210 9.42 20.94 -0.04
N ASP A 211 10.47 20.55 0.66
CA ASP A 211 11.14 19.26 0.43
C ASP A 211 10.21 18.07 0.70
N SER A 212 9.41 18.12 1.77
CA SER A 212 8.43 17.09 2.11
C SER A 212 7.29 17.02 1.09
N GLU A 213 6.87 18.15 0.52
CA GLU A 213 5.91 18.21 -0.58
C GLU A 213 6.41 17.48 -1.82
N LEU A 214 7.68 17.69 -2.18
CA LEU A 214 8.31 17.00 -3.30
C LEU A 214 8.42 15.49 -3.02
N GLN A 215 8.77 15.10 -1.78
CA GLN A 215 8.78 13.70 -1.38
C GLN A 215 7.39 13.07 -1.44
N ARG A 216 6.34 13.79 -1.01
CA ARG A 216 4.95 13.36 -1.13
C ARG A 216 4.56 13.16 -2.58
N ASP A 217 4.83 14.11 -3.46
CA ASP A 217 4.52 13.97 -4.89
C ASP A 217 5.21 12.74 -5.48
N LYS A 218 6.49 12.54 -5.17
CA LYS A 218 7.22 11.34 -5.56
C LYS A 218 6.56 10.07 -5.02
N ALA A 219 6.25 10.01 -3.72
CA ALA A 219 5.59 8.87 -3.09
C ALA A 219 4.22 8.57 -3.72
N THR A 220 3.44 9.60 -4.08
CA THR A 220 2.14 9.40 -4.75
C THR A 220 2.29 8.79 -6.15
N THR A 221 3.31 9.20 -6.90
CA THR A 221 3.60 8.60 -8.22
C THR A 221 4.04 7.15 -8.09
N GLU A 222 4.96 6.85 -7.17
CA GLU A 222 5.45 5.50 -6.91
C GLU A 222 4.34 4.57 -6.39
N TRP A 223 3.48 5.06 -5.50
CA TRP A 223 2.31 4.33 -5.03
C TRP A 223 1.31 4.01 -6.15
N ALA A 224 1.08 4.96 -7.06
CA ALA A 224 0.23 4.73 -8.23
C ALA A 224 0.81 3.64 -9.15
N ASP A 225 2.12 3.63 -9.36
CA ASP A 225 2.81 2.60 -10.13
C ASP A 225 2.77 1.22 -9.43
N ALA A 226 3.01 1.18 -8.12
CA ALA A 226 2.87 -0.04 -7.32
C ALA A 226 1.45 -0.60 -7.41
N LYS A 227 0.43 0.25 -7.36
CA LYS A 227 -0.96 -0.16 -7.52
C LYS A 227 -1.24 -0.72 -8.93
N ARG A 228 -0.69 -0.10 -9.99
CA ARG A 228 -0.80 -0.63 -11.36
C ARG A 228 -0.18 -2.02 -11.48
N THR A 229 1.05 -2.20 -10.99
CA THR A 229 1.72 -3.51 -11.02
C THR A 229 0.96 -4.59 -10.27
N GLN A 230 0.37 -4.25 -9.11
CA GLN A 230 -0.51 -5.17 -8.37
C GLN A 230 -1.72 -5.58 -9.22
N THR A 231 -2.44 -4.63 -9.82
CA THR A 231 -3.61 -4.94 -10.66
C THR A 231 -3.24 -5.78 -11.88
N GLU A 232 -2.04 -5.60 -12.43
CA GLU A 232 -1.53 -6.40 -13.53
C GLU A 232 -1.25 -7.85 -13.09
N LEU A 233 -0.62 -8.05 -11.93
CA LEU A 233 -0.35 -9.36 -11.36
C LEU A 233 -1.65 -10.09 -10.99
N GLU A 234 -2.62 -9.40 -10.39
CA GLU A 234 -3.96 -9.96 -10.14
C GLU A 234 -4.65 -10.37 -11.43
N SER A 235 -4.56 -9.56 -12.47
CA SER A 235 -5.13 -9.88 -13.79
C SER A 235 -4.46 -11.11 -14.41
N LYS A 236 -3.14 -11.23 -14.31
CA LYS A 236 -2.40 -12.42 -14.78
C LYS A 236 -2.81 -13.68 -14.02
N LEU A 237 -2.90 -13.59 -12.68
CA LEU A 237 -3.36 -14.68 -11.83
C LEU A 237 -4.79 -15.13 -12.16
N ARG A 238 -5.71 -14.19 -12.39
CA ARG A 238 -7.08 -14.51 -12.82
C ARG A 238 -7.10 -15.26 -14.15
N ARG A 239 -6.39 -14.74 -15.17
CA ARG A 239 -6.29 -15.41 -16.48
C ARG A 239 -5.71 -16.81 -16.37
N MET A 240 -4.67 -16.99 -15.56
CA MET A 240 -4.06 -18.30 -15.29
C MET A 240 -5.05 -19.26 -14.61
N SER A 241 -5.76 -18.77 -13.59
CA SER A 241 -6.80 -19.56 -12.92
C SER A 241 -7.93 -19.98 -13.86
N ASP A 242 -8.34 -19.10 -14.77
CA ASP A 242 -9.39 -19.42 -15.74
C ASP A 242 -8.92 -20.47 -16.76
N LYS A 243 -7.66 -20.37 -17.24
CA LYS A 243 -7.05 -21.40 -18.09
C LYS A 243 -6.96 -22.77 -17.40
N LEU A 244 -6.64 -22.79 -16.10
CA LEU A 244 -6.59 -24.03 -15.32
C LEU A 244 -7.97 -24.67 -15.24
N LYS A 245 -9.03 -23.88 -14.96
CA LYS A 245 -10.42 -24.36 -14.94
C LYS A 245 -10.86 -24.89 -16.30
N GLU A 246 -10.46 -24.23 -17.38
CA GLU A 246 -10.74 -24.70 -18.74
C GLU A 246 -10.04 -26.04 -19.00
N ALA A 247 -8.77 -26.18 -18.63
CA ALA A 247 -8.03 -27.44 -18.72
C ALA A 247 -8.74 -28.54 -17.91
N ASP A 248 -9.15 -28.28 -16.67
CA ASP A 248 -9.90 -29.24 -15.83
C ASP A 248 -11.24 -29.64 -16.46
N ALA A 249 -11.95 -28.71 -17.09
CA ALA A 249 -13.20 -29.02 -17.81
C ALA A 249 -12.93 -29.92 -19.04
N THR A 250 -11.84 -29.67 -19.77
CA THR A 250 -11.46 -30.51 -20.92
C THR A 250 -11.04 -31.91 -20.49
N THR A 251 -10.30 -32.07 -19.39
CA THR A 251 -9.90 -33.38 -18.87
C THR A 251 -11.10 -34.18 -18.37
N ALA A 252 -12.04 -33.54 -17.66
CA ALA A 252 -13.29 -34.17 -17.27
C ALA A 252 -14.08 -34.70 -18.48
N LYS A 253 -14.18 -33.90 -19.56
CA LYS A 253 -14.83 -34.31 -20.80
C LYS A 253 -14.14 -35.50 -21.48
N LEU A 254 -12.82 -35.52 -21.51
CA LEU A 254 -12.06 -36.64 -22.06
C LEU A 254 -12.25 -37.91 -21.22
N GLN A 255 -12.34 -37.78 -19.90
CA GLN A 255 -12.61 -38.90 -18.99
C GLN A 255 -14.01 -39.48 -19.22
N ASP A 256 -15.03 -38.65 -19.40
CA ASP A 256 -16.39 -39.09 -19.75
C ASP A 256 -16.41 -39.82 -21.09
N GLN A 257 -15.67 -39.32 -22.09
CA GLN A 257 -15.53 -40.00 -23.39
C GLN A 257 -14.82 -41.35 -23.27
N LEU A 258 -13.79 -41.45 -22.43
CA LEU A 258 -13.07 -42.69 -22.18
C LEU A 258 -13.97 -43.73 -21.51
N THR A 259 -14.73 -43.34 -20.48
CA THR A 259 -15.65 -44.26 -19.78
C THR A 259 -16.79 -44.72 -20.71
N ALA A 260 -17.32 -43.84 -21.56
CA ALA A 260 -18.30 -44.20 -22.58
C ALA A 260 -17.73 -45.21 -23.60
N ALA A 261 -16.52 -44.97 -24.11
CA ALA A 261 -15.85 -45.87 -25.05
C ALA A 261 -15.54 -47.24 -24.41
N GLN A 262 -15.11 -47.28 -23.15
CA GLN A 262 -14.89 -48.52 -22.40
C GLN A 262 -16.19 -49.31 -22.23
N THR A 263 -17.29 -48.63 -21.89
CA THR A 263 -18.61 -49.26 -21.77
C THR A 263 -19.06 -49.85 -23.11
N GLN A 264 -18.89 -49.11 -24.20
CA GLN A 264 -19.18 -49.59 -25.55
C GLN A 264 -18.34 -50.83 -25.91
N GLN A 265 -17.05 -50.83 -25.56
CA GLN A 265 -16.18 -51.98 -25.79
C GLN A 265 -16.64 -53.21 -25.00
N GLN A 266 -17.04 -53.04 -23.73
CA GLN A 266 -17.58 -54.15 -22.93
C GLN A 266 -18.88 -54.71 -23.54
N GLN A 267 -19.77 -53.86 -24.04
CA GLN A 267 -20.97 -54.29 -24.75
C GLN A 267 -20.62 -55.12 -26.00
N LEU A 268 -19.69 -54.65 -26.83
CA LEU A 268 -19.26 -55.39 -28.01
C LEU A 268 -18.63 -56.75 -27.67
N ILE A 269 -17.89 -56.85 -26.56
CA ILE A 269 -17.35 -58.13 -26.07
C ILE A 269 -18.49 -59.08 -25.68
N LEU A 270 -19.50 -58.60 -24.95
CA LEU A 270 -20.65 -59.40 -24.56
C LEU A 270 -21.46 -59.86 -25.78
N GLU A 271 -21.68 -58.98 -26.76
CA GLU A 271 -22.35 -59.32 -28.02
C GLU A 271 -21.57 -60.35 -28.82
N ARG A 272 -20.24 -60.21 -28.90
CA ARG A 272 -19.35 -61.21 -29.52
C ARG A 272 -19.49 -62.57 -28.84
N ASP A 273 -19.44 -62.61 -27.51
CA ASP A 273 -19.49 -63.86 -26.74
C ASP A 273 -20.85 -64.55 -26.86
N ARG A 274 -21.92 -63.76 -26.87
CA ARG A 274 -23.25 -64.25 -27.19
C ARG A 274 -23.31 -64.85 -28.59
N GLY A 275 -22.81 -64.13 -29.60
CA GLY A 275 -22.78 -64.63 -30.98
C GLY A 275 -21.93 -65.89 -31.17
N LEU A 276 -20.83 -66.02 -30.42
CA LEU A 276 -20.02 -67.24 -30.39
C LEU A 276 -20.79 -68.42 -29.79
N SER A 277 -21.46 -68.21 -28.66
CA SER A 277 -22.30 -69.23 -28.01
C SER A 277 -23.44 -69.70 -28.91
N GLU A 278 -24.13 -68.76 -29.58
CA GLU A 278 -25.20 -69.06 -30.55
C GLU A 278 -24.67 -69.89 -31.72
N ARG A 279 -23.47 -69.55 -32.24
CA ARG A 279 -22.80 -70.31 -33.30
C ARG A 279 -22.44 -71.73 -32.87
N ASP A 280 -21.92 -71.90 -31.67
CA ASP A 280 -21.55 -73.22 -31.14
C ASP A 280 -22.78 -74.09 -30.88
N LEU A 281 -23.89 -73.49 -30.41
CA LEU A 281 -25.18 -74.17 -30.31
C LEU A 281 -25.68 -74.63 -31.69
N ALA A 282 -25.59 -73.77 -32.71
CA ALA A 282 -25.97 -74.13 -34.07
C ALA A 282 -25.10 -75.26 -34.63
N ARG A 283 -23.77 -75.23 -34.41
CA ARG A 283 -22.86 -76.32 -34.79
C ARG A 283 -23.22 -77.64 -34.12
N ARG A 284 -23.55 -77.64 -32.82
CA ARG A 284 -24.00 -78.84 -32.10
C ARG A 284 -25.31 -79.39 -32.69
N ARG A 285 -26.28 -78.52 -33.00
CA ARG A 285 -27.53 -78.92 -33.65
C ARG A 285 -27.30 -79.53 -35.02
N LEU A 286 -26.43 -78.92 -35.83
CA LEU A 286 -26.05 -79.48 -37.13
C LEU A 286 -25.40 -80.85 -36.97
N ALA A 287 -24.46 -81.02 -36.02
CA ALA A 287 -23.83 -82.31 -35.77
C ALA A 287 -24.85 -83.41 -35.37
N LEU A 288 -25.86 -83.07 -34.55
CA LEU A 288 -26.95 -83.99 -34.21
C LEU A 288 -27.79 -84.37 -35.43
N VAL A 289 -28.12 -83.41 -36.30
CA VAL A 289 -28.84 -83.68 -37.55
C VAL A 289 -27.99 -84.57 -38.48
N THR A 290 -26.69 -84.29 -38.61
CA THR A 290 -25.77 -85.10 -39.40
C THR A 290 -25.66 -86.53 -38.86
N ALA A 291 -25.63 -86.70 -37.53
CA ALA A 291 -25.64 -88.02 -36.90
C ALA A 291 -26.95 -88.78 -37.20
N ALA A 292 -28.11 -88.12 -37.07
CA ALA A 292 -29.41 -88.73 -37.38
C ALA A 292 -29.58 -89.10 -38.88
N VAL A 293 -28.91 -88.37 -39.79
CA VAL A 293 -28.88 -88.69 -41.23
C VAL A 293 -27.86 -89.79 -41.56
N SER A 294 -26.82 -89.95 -40.74
CA SER A 294 -25.77 -90.96 -40.92
C SER A 294 -26.11 -92.31 -40.26
N ASP A 295 -27.18 -92.38 -39.45
CA ASP A 295 -27.73 -93.64 -38.96
C ASP A 295 -28.47 -94.37 -40.09
N PRO A 296 -28.11 -95.63 -40.41
CA PRO A 296 -28.82 -96.41 -41.41
C PRO A 296 -30.22 -96.78 -40.88
N LEU A 297 -31.25 -96.50 -41.69
CA LEU A 297 -32.59 -97.05 -41.50
C LEU A 297 -32.51 -98.58 -41.29
N PRO A 298 -33.14 -99.15 -40.24
CA PRO A 298 -33.35 -100.59 -40.19
C PRO A 298 -34.23 -101.00 -41.39
N PRO A 299 -33.98 -102.16 -42.04
CA PRO A 299 -34.68 -102.54 -43.24
C PRO A 299 -36.18 -102.72 -42.98
N LEU A 300 -36.97 -101.99 -43.77
CA LEU A 300 -38.37 -102.24 -44.01
C LEU A 300 -38.57 -103.66 -44.54
N SER A 301 -39.30 -104.48 -43.81
CA SER A 301 -40.08 -105.60 -44.34
C SER A 301 -41.48 -105.50 -43.74
N GLY A 302 -42.43 -104.97 -44.52
CA GLY A 302 -43.86 -105.08 -44.25
C GLY A 302 -44.44 -106.41 -44.78
N PRO A 303 -45.76 -106.66 -44.70
CA PRO A 303 -46.84 -105.72 -44.34
C PRO A 303 -47.89 -106.26 -43.34
N SER A 304 -48.75 -105.38 -42.82
CA SER A 304 -50.24 -105.47 -42.91
C SER A 304 -51.00 -104.94 -41.68
N GLN A 305 -51.91 -103.98 -41.95
CA GLN A 305 -53.13 -103.57 -41.21
C GLN A 305 -52.97 -102.92 -39.81
N ALA A 306 -53.73 -101.90 -39.40
CA ALA A 306 -54.77 -101.07 -40.02
C ALA A 306 -55.01 -99.81 -39.14
N ALA A 307 -55.49 -98.73 -39.77
CA ALA A 307 -56.40 -97.69 -39.28
C ALA A 307 -56.16 -97.00 -37.91
N SER A 308 -55.93 -95.67 -37.91
CA SER A 308 -57.05 -94.70 -37.89
C SER A 308 -56.57 -93.25 -37.79
N VAL A 309 -57.37 -92.40 -38.45
CA VAL A 309 -57.26 -90.95 -38.65
C VAL A 309 -57.79 -90.19 -37.42
N SER A 310 -57.16 -89.07 -37.04
CA SER A 310 -57.89 -87.81 -36.75
C SER A 310 -56.97 -86.60 -36.63
N ALA A 311 -57.41 -85.54 -37.30
CA ALA A 311 -56.81 -84.24 -37.44
C ALA A 311 -56.97 -83.34 -36.20
N LEU A 312 -56.13 -82.31 -36.07
CA LEU A 312 -56.52 -80.91 -35.82
C LEU A 312 -55.26 -79.99 -35.72
N LEU A 313 -55.12 -79.09 -36.69
CA LEU A 313 -54.34 -77.84 -36.63
C LEU A 313 -55.22 -76.75 -35.94
N PRO A 314 -54.80 -75.47 -35.82
CA PRO A 314 -53.76 -74.90 -34.95
C PRO A 314 -54.29 -73.67 -34.17
N THR A 315 -53.52 -73.10 -33.22
CA THR A 315 -53.74 -71.68 -32.83
C THR A 315 -52.47 -70.98 -32.35
N CYS A 316 -52.17 -69.87 -33.01
CA CYS A 316 -51.31 -68.79 -32.55
C CYS A 316 -51.91 -68.07 -31.33
N ILE A 317 -51.11 -67.36 -30.53
CA ILE A 317 -51.19 -65.90 -30.25
C ILE A 317 -50.44 -65.46 -28.96
N SER A 318 -49.57 -64.46 -29.15
CA SER A 318 -49.17 -63.29 -28.33
C SER A 318 -48.44 -63.36 -26.98
N ARG A 319 -47.32 -62.62 -26.97
CA ARG A 319 -46.96 -61.45 -26.12
C ARG A 319 -47.40 -61.45 -24.65
N SER A 320 -46.42 -61.27 -23.77
CA SER A 320 -46.29 -60.12 -22.85
C SER A 320 -44.81 -59.88 -22.59
#